data_AF-A0A947FJE5-F1
#
_entry.id   AF-A0A947FJE5-F1
#
_cell.length_a   1.000
_cell.length_b   1.000
_cell.length_c   1.000
_cell.angle_alpha   90.00
_cell.angle_beta   90.00
_cell.angle_gamma   90.00
#
_symmetry.space_group_name_H-M   'P 1'
#
loop_
_entity.id
_entity.type
_entity.pdbx_description
1 polymer ?
#
loop_
_entity_poly.entity_id
_entity_poly.type
_entity_poly.pdbx_seq_one_letter_code
_entity_poly.pdbx_strand_id
1 'polypeptide(L)'
;ELARARAAEQAAATERQIGGMIDRMAVAAGVSRGEVMLDRETRRIAATAKPLPQLSLPGYRELETRVTTSVPGWTANLRPPLLQLPRIAMEDGKPSEAGQASLELAIWAAERTGVPVMVLGNAEDAAIVANLLSDAGIDSSVTETAGSDTVELAWITM
;
A
#
# COMPACT_ATOMS: atom_id res chain seq x y z
N GLU A 1 -14.23 35.45 28.77
CA GLU A 1 -12.86 34.86 28.80
C GLU A 1 -12.85 33.33 28.70
N LEU A 2 -13.74 32.61 29.38
CA LEU A 2 -13.87 31.13 29.30
C LEU A 2 -13.98 30.56 27.87
N ALA A 3 -14.71 31.23 26.96
CA ALA A 3 -14.85 30.78 25.57
C ALA A 3 -13.53 30.88 24.77
N ARG A 4 -12.71 31.91 25.02
CA ARG A 4 -11.40 32.07 24.39
C ARG A 4 -10.39 31.05 24.90
N ALA A 5 -10.40 30.77 26.20
CA ALA A 5 -9.56 29.75 26.81
C ALA A 5 -9.87 28.33 26.26
N ARG A 6 -11.16 27.97 26.17
CA ARG A 6 -11.59 26.68 25.59
C ARG A 6 -11.19 26.56 24.12
N ALA A 7 -11.39 27.61 23.32
CA ALA A 7 -11.00 27.61 21.91
C ALA A 7 -9.48 27.40 21.72
N ALA A 8 -8.66 28.05 22.56
CA ALA A 8 -7.20 27.88 22.53
C ALA A 8 -6.77 26.47 22.96
N GLU A 9 -7.38 25.92 24.00
CA GLU A 9 -7.10 24.56 24.46
C GLU A 9 -7.45 23.50 23.41
N GLN A 10 -8.59 23.68 22.74
CA GLN A 10 -9.05 22.78 21.70
C GLN A 10 -8.14 22.83 20.46
N ALA A 11 -7.74 24.03 20.05
CA ALA A 11 -6.75 24.21 18.98
C ALA A 11 -5.41 23.54 19.33
N ALA A 12 -4.92 23.71 20.57
CA ALA A 12 -3.68 23.09 21.02
C ALA A 12 -3.77 21.56 21.14
N ALA A 13 -4.94 21.00 21.46
CA ALA A 13 -5.18 19.56 21.45
C ALA A 13 -5.14 19.00 20.01
N THR A 14 -5.80 19.68 19.08
CA THR A 14 -5.78 19.31 17.65
C THR A 14 -4.38 19.37 17.07
N GLU A 15 -3.61 20.41 17.37
CA GLU A 15 -2.23 20.55 16.87
C GLU A 15 -1.32 19.42 17.38
N ARG A 16 -1.45 19.06 18.66
CA ARG A 16 -0.72 17.91 19.25
C ARG A 16 -1.12 16.59 18.61
N GLN A 17 -2.41 16.39 18.34
CA GLN A 17 -2.89 15.19 17.65
C GLN A 17 -2.30 15.10 16.24
N ILE A 18 -2.37 16.18 15.46
CA ILE A 18 -1.78 16.26 14.11
C ILE A 18 -0.29 15.99 14.15
N GLY A 19 0.43 16.63 15.08
CA GLY A 19 1.86 16.41 15.25
C GLY A 19 2.21 14.95 15.50
N GLY A 20 1.45 14.28 16.39
CA GLY A 20 1.64 12.86 16.67
C GLY A 20 1.30 11.93 15.48
N MET A 21 0.34 12.29 14.63
CA MET A 21 0.06 11.52 13.41
C MET A 21 1.23 11.63 12.42
N ILE A 22 1.76 12.85 12.23
CA ILE A 22 2.92 13.10 11.37
C ILE A 22 4.14 12.32 11.85
N ASP A 23 4.41 12.33 13.16
CA ASP A 23 5.55 11.58 13.73
C ASP A 23 5.45 10.08 13.47
N ARG A 24 4.27 9.50 13.65
CA ARG A 24 4.07 8.05 13.42
C ARG A 24 4.26 7.68 11.96
N MET A 25 3.70 8.47 11.03
CA MET A 25 3.89 8.24 9.60
C MET A 25 5.36 8.42 9.20
N ALA A 26 6.03 9.46 9.72
CA ALA A 26 7.45 9.73 9.45
C ALA A 26 8.34 8.55 9.89
N VAL A 27 8.11 8.02 11.10
CA VAL A 27 8.82 6.83 11.61
C VAL A 27 8.54 5.60 10.75
N ALA A 28 7.27 5.34 10.42
CA ALA A 28 6.89 4.19 9.60
C ALA A 28 7.49 4.24 8.19
N ALA A 29 7.54 5.42 7.57
CA ALA A 29 8.11 5.63 6.25
C ALA A 29 9.65 5.77 6.27
N GLY A 30 10.27 5.94 7.43
CA GLY A 30 11.70 6.22 7.54
C GLY A 30 12.08 7.59 6.95
N VAL A 31 11.19 8.58 7.04
CA VAL A 31 11.37 9.92 6.46
C VAL A 31 11.29 11.00 7.53
N SER A 32 11.67 12.22 7.18
CA SER A 32 11.48 13.38 8.05
C SER A 32 10.02 13.84 8.07
N ARG A 33 9.62 14.58 9.11
CA ARG A 33 8.25 15.13 9.22
C ARG A 33 7.83 15.97 8.02
N GLY A 34 8.78 16.68 7.41
CA GLY A 34 8.52 17.53 6.23
C GLY A 34 8.23 16.75 4.94
N GLU A 35 8.53 15.45 4.92
CA GLU A 35 8.24 14.55 3.79
C GLU A 35 6.86 13.87 3.95
N VAL A 36 6.13 14.14 5.04
CA VAL A 36 4.77 13.62 5.29
C VAL A 36 3.74 14.61 4.78
N MET A 37 2.86 14.13 3.91
CA MET A 37 1.74 14.89 3.37
C MET A 37 0.51 14.72 4.26
N LEU A 38 -0.16 15.83 4.57
CA LEU A 38 -1.39 15.86 5.35
C LEU A 38 -2.47 16.63 4.58
N ASP A 39 -3.54 15.92 4.22
CA ASP A 39 -4.76 16.49 3.67
C ASP A 39 -5.84 16.49 4.76
N ARG A 40 -6.16 17.69 5.27
CA ARG A 40 -7.15 17.87 6.33
C ARG A 40 -8.59 17.77 5.83
N GLU A 41 -8.83 18.02 4.55
CA GLU A 41 -10.16 18.00 3.96
C GLU A 41 -10.63 16.54 3.79
N THR A 42 -9.79 15.71 3.19
CA THR A 42 -10.07 14.27 3.00
C THR A 42 -9.65 13.41 4.19
N ARG A 43 -9.06 14.02 5.22
CA ARG A 43 -8.50 13.34 6.41
C ARG A 43 -7.52 12.24 6.03
N ARG A 44 -6.57 12.57 5.16
CA ARG A 44 -5.55 11.65 4.65
C ARG A 44 -4.16 12.06 5.08
N ILE A 45 -3.37 11.09 5.52
CA ILE A 45 -1.95 11.25 5.78
C ILE A 45 -1.17 10.30 4.86
N ALA A 46 -0.13 10.79 4.21
CA ALA A 46 0.62 10.01 3.24
C ALA A 46 2.12 10.27 3.30
N ALA A 47 2.92 9.25 2.97
CA ALA A 47 4.36 9.38 2.82
C ALA A 47 4.90 8.36 1.82
N THR A 48 6.01 8.69 1.16
CA THR A 48 6.78 7.72 0.36
C THR A 48 7.86 7.12 1.23
N ALA A 49 7.81 5.80 1.42
CA ALA A 49 8.72 5.11 2.32
C ALA A 49 10.12 4.97 1.71
N LYS A 50 11.14 5.16 2.53
CA LYS A 50 12.53 4.85 2.14
C LYS A 50 12.77 3.34 2.25
N PRO A 51 13.60 2.75 1.36
CA PRO A 51 14.00 1.36 1.48
C PRO A 51 14.64 1.08 2.84
N LEU A 52 14.07 0.11 3.56
CA LEU A 52 14.62 -0.42 4.80
C LEU A 52 15.28 -1.77 4.49
N PRO A 53 16.56 -1.96 4.84
CA PRO A 53 17.24 -3.24 4.60
C PRO A 53 16.42 -4.40 5.17
N GLN A 54 16.25 -5.45 4.36
CA GLN A 54 15.54 -6.69 4.72
C GLN A 54 14.01 -6.55 4.92
N LEU A 55 13.43 -5.36 4.70
CA LEU A 55 11.98 -5.20 4.77
C LEU A 55 11.34 -5.51 3.41
N SER A 56 10.47 -6.52 3.37
CA SER A 56 9.67 -6.88 2.20
C SER A 56 8.35 -6.10 2.15
N LEU A 57 7.59 -6.20 1.05
CA LEU A 57 6.27 -5.57 0.90
C LEU A 57 5.28 -5.88 2.05
N PRO A 58 5.15 -7.13 2.56
CA PRO A 58 4.34 -7.42 3.74
C PRO A 58 4.70 -6.56 4.94
N GLY A 59 6.00 -6.29 5.14
CA GLY A 59 6.48 -5.44 6.23
C GLY A 59 6.03 -3.99 6.08
N TYR A 60 6.05 -3.43 4.87
CA TYR A 60 5.51 -2.09 4.62
C TYR A 60 3.99 -2.02 4.78
N ARG A 61 3.25 -3.06 4.34
CA ARG A 61 1.79 -3.13 4.55
C ARG A 61 1.45 -3.14 6.04
N GLU A 62 2.18 -3.92 6.83
CA GLU A 62 2.04 -3.95 8.30
C GLU A 62 2.34 -2.57 8.94
N LEU A 63 3.37 -1.86 8.46
CA LEU A 63 3.65 -0.49 8.94
C LEU A 63 2.50 0.47 8.64
N GLU A 64 1.92 0.42 7.44
CA GLU A 64 0.74 1.22 7.09
C GLU A 64 -0.46 0.87 7.99
N THR A 65 -0.73 -0.41 8.23
CA THR A 65 -1.80 -0.87 9.12
C THR A 65 -1.62 -0.30 10.53
N ARG A 66 -0.40 -0.36 11.08
CA ARG A 66 -0.09 0.20 12.40
C ARG A 66 -0.34 1.69 12.48
N VAL A 67 0.07 2.44 11.44
CA VAL A 67 -0.21 3.88 11.38
C VAL A 67 -1.72 4.11 11.34
N THR A 68 -2.44 3.40 10.47
CA THR A 68 -3.91 3.51 10.33
C THR A 68 -4.64 3.28 11.65
N THR A 69 -4.32 2.21 12.38
CA THR A 69 -4.92 1.92 13.69
C THR A 69 -4.62 3.01 14.73
N SER A 70 -3.48 3.69 14.60
CA SER A 70 -3.05 4.74 15.54
C SER A 70 -3.63 6.13 15.24
N VAL A 71 -4.36 6.31 14.12
CA VAL A 71 -4.90 7.59 13.68
C VAL A 71 -6.42 7.52 13.38
N PRO A 72 -7.27 7.32 14.41
CA PRO A 72 -8.72 7.15 14.19
C PRO A 72 -9.36 8.31 13.43
N GLY A 73 -10.18 7.97 12.43
CA GLY A 73 -10.86 8.95 11.58
C GLY A 73 -10.00 9.55 10.47
N TRP A 74 -8.77 9.06 10.31
CA TRP A 74 -7.86 9.39 9.21
C TRP A 74 -7.49 8.14 8.40
N THR A 75 -7.24 8.33 7.11
CA THR A 75 -6.71 7.30 6.23
C THR A 75 -5.21 7.47 6.10
N ALA A 76 -4.44 6.43 6.39
CA ALA A 76 -3.00 6.42 6.13
C ALA A 76 -2.71 5.84 4.73
N ASN A 77 -1.75 6.44 4.03
CA ASN A 77 -1.29 5.97 2.73
C ASN A 77 0.24 5.94 2.69
N LEU A 78 0.81 4.75 2.85
CA LEU A 78 2.25 4.54 2.77
C LEU A 78 2.59 4.00 1.38
N ARG A 79 3.34 4.76 0.59
CA ARG A 79 3.85 4.29 -0.70
C ARG A 79 5.13 3.47 -0.47
N PRO A 80 5.12 2.14 -0.72
CA PRO A 80 6.31 1.32 -0.57
C PRO A 80 7.32 1.58 -1.72
N PRO A 81 8.60 1.24 -1.53
CA PRO A 81 9.54 1.07 -2.64
C PRO A 81 9.06 -0.04 -3.60
N LEU A 82 9.51 0.01 -4.86
CA LEU A 82 9.22 -1.01 -5.88
C LEU A 82 10.05 -2.28 -5.64
N LEU A 83 9.70 -3.00 -4.57
CA LEU A 83 10.28 -4.30 -4.24
C LEU A 83 9.65 -5.41 -5.09
N GLN A 84 10.27 -6.59 -5.08
CA GLN A 84 9.73 -7.75 -5.78
C GLN A 84 8.28 -8.05 -5.35
N LEU A 85 7.40 -8.21 -6.34
CA LEU A 85 6.03 -8.64 -6.14
C LEU A 85 5.98 -10.14 -5.80
N PRO A 86 5.01 -10.57 -4.98
CA PRO A 86 4.86 -11.98 -4.67
C PRO A 86 4.38 -12.77 -5.89
N ARG A 87 4.72 -14.05 -5.94
CA ARG A 87 4.12 -14.99 -6.92
C ARG A 87 2.74 -15.39 -6.44
N ILE A 88 1.82 -15.59 -7.39
CA ILE A 88 0.46 -16.02 -7.12
C ILE A 88 0.39 -17.54 -7.36
N ALA A 89 0.20 -18.31 -6.29
CA ALA A 89 -0.01 -19.75 -6.38
C ALA A 89 -1.45 -20.06 -6.81
N MET A 90 -1.60 -20.87 -7.85
CA MET A 90 -2.89 -21.26 -8.43
C MET A 90 -3.26 -22.68 -7.99
N GLU A 91 -4.57 -22.93 -7.82
CA GLU A 91 -5.13 -24.24 -7.49
C GLU A 91 -6.55 -24.31 -8.08
N ASP A 92 -6.84 -25.36 -8.85
CA ASP A 92 -8.15 -25.58 -9.48
C ASP A 92 -8.70 -24.35 -10.27
N GLY A 93 -7.84 -23.70 -11.06
CA GLY A 93 -8.23 -22.58 -11.93
C GLY A 93 -8.56 -21.28 -11.18
N LYS A 94 -8.00 -21.07 -9.99
CA LYS A 94 -8.11 -19.83 -9.21
C LYS A 94 -6.88 -19.66 -8.31
N PRO A 95 -6.64 -18.45 -7.75
CA PRO A 95 -5.66 -18.31 -6.69
C PRO A 95 -6.00 -19.22 -5.51
N SER A 96 -5.01 -19.99 -5.05
CA SER A 96 -5.06 -20.69 -3.76
C SER A 96 -5.20 -19.68 -2.61
N GLU A 97 -5.41 -20.13 -1.37
CA GLU A 97 -5.45 -19.22 -0.21
C GLU A 97 -4.17 -18.37 -0.09
N ALA A 98 -3.01 -18.98 -0.30
CA ALA A 98 -1.72 -18.28 -0.32
C ALA A 98 -1.56 -17.36 -1.54
N GLY A 99 -2.10 -17.78 -2.70
CA GLY A 99 -2.17 -16.95 -3.90
C GLY A 99 -3.04 -15.72 -3.71
N GLN A 100 -4.18 -15.86 -3.04
CA GLN A 100 -5.10 -14.77 -2.75
C GLN A 100 -4.45 -13.72 -1.85
N ALA A 101 -3.78 -14.15 -0.77
CA ALA A 101 -3.04 -13.23 0.11
C ALA A 101 -1.91 -12.50 -0.64
N SER A 102 -1.24 -13.19 -1.56
CA SER A 102 -0.20 -12.62 -2.42
C SER A 102 -0.76 -11.60 -3.41
N LEU A 103 -1.93 -11.90 -4.00
CA LEU A 103 -2.61 -11.02 -4.93
C LEU A 103 -3.08 -9.73 -4.23
N GLU A 104 -3.67 -9.84 -3.05
CA GLU A 104 -4.07 -8.67 -2.25
C GLU A 104 -2.87 -7.79 -1.88
N LEU A 105 -1.71 -8.39 -1.59
CA LEU A 105 -0.50 -7.65 -1.31
C LEU A 105 0.02 -6.93 -2.57
N ALA A 106 -0.05 -7.58 -3.73
CA ALA A 106 0.33 -6.97 -5.00
C ALA A 106 -0.60 -5.81 -5.37
N ILE A 107 -1.91 -5.97 -5.22
CA ILE A 107 -2.92 -4.93 -5.41
C ILE A 107 -2.63 -3.74 -4.49
N TRP A 108 -2.45 -4.00 -3.19
CA TRP A 108 -2.10 -2.95 -2.24
C TRP A 108 -0.85 -2.16 -2.67
N ALA A 109 0.22 -2.85 -3.09
CA ALA A 109 1.44 -2.18 -3.52
C ALA A 109 1.21 -1.38 -4.82
N ALA A 110 0.44 -1.92 -5.77
CA ALA A 110 0.14 -1.27 -7.04
C ALA A 110 -0.74 -0.01 -6.85
N GLU A 111 -1.79 -0.07 -6.04
CA GLU A 111 -2.64 1.09 -5.69
C GLU A 111 -1.81 2.25 -5.10
N ARG A 112 -0.83 1.91 -4.25
CA ARG A 112 -0.01 2.90 -3.53
C ARG A 112 1.08 3.50 -4.39
N THR A 113 1.58 2.75 -5.36
CA THR A 113 2.68 3.18 -6.22
C THR A 113 2.21 3.78 -7.54
N GLY A 114 0.99 3.42 -7.99
CA GLY A 114 0.44 3.78 -9.30
C GLY A 114 1.19 3.13 -10.46
N VAL A 115 1.98 2.07 -10.19
CA VAL A 115 2.81 1.41 -11.21
C VAL A 115 2.06 0.20 -11.77
N PRO A 116 1.91 0.09 -13.10
CA PRO A 116 1.27 -1.06 -13.72
C PRO A 116 2.04 -2.37 -13.50
N VAL A 117 1.34 -3.49 -13.62
CA VAL A 117 1.87 -4.83 -13.32
C VAL A 117 1.95 -5.71 -14.57
N MET A 118 3.10 -6.31 -14.81
CA MET A 118 3.28 -7.38 -15.78
C MET A 118 2.94 -8.71 -15.14
N VAL A 119 2.09 -9.48 -15.80
CA VAL A 119 1.59 -10.79 -15.37
C VAL A 119 2.22 -11.86 -16.26
N LEU A 120 2.99 -12.77 -15.68
CA LEU A 120 3.67 -13.84 -16.40
C LEU A 120 3.16 -15.19 -15.92
N GLY A 121 2.69 -16.02 -16.84
CA GLY A 121 2.19 -17.35 -16.52
C GLY A 121 1.70 -18.07 -17.76
N ASN A 122 1.10 -19.25 -17.58
CA ASN A 122 0.35 -19.88 -18.65
C ASN A 122 -0.87 -19.00 -19.03
N ALA A 123 -1.38 -19.17 -20.26
CA ALA A 123 -2.41 -18.28 -20.79
C ALA A 123 -3.69 -18.21 -19.94
N GLU A 124 -4.13 -19.32 -19.35
CA GLU A 124 -5.36 -19.41 -18.56
C GLU A 124 -5.21 -18.69 -17.21
N ASP A 125 -4.20 -19.07 -16.43
CA ASP A 125 -3.97 -18.49 -15.11
C ASP A 125 -3.57 -17.02 -15.17
N ALA A 126 -2.75 -16.63 -16.15
CA ALA A 126 -2.36 -15.24 -16.34
C ALA A 126 -3.56 -14.36 -16.71
N ALA A 127 -4.51 -14.86 -17.50
CA ALA A 127 -5.74 -14.15 -17.81
C ALA A 127 -6.64 -14.00 -16.56
N ILE A 128 -6.75 -15.03 -15.72
CA ILE A 128 -7.48 -14.97 -14.46
C ILE A 128 -6.90 -13.89 -13.55
N VAL A 129 -5.58 -13.89 -13.33
CA VAL A 129 -4.92 -12.91 -12.46
C VAL A 129 -5.02 -11.49 -13.05
N ALA A 130 -4.87 -11.32 -14.36
CA ALA A 130 -5.02 -10.02 -15.00
C ALA A 130 -6.44 -9.46 -14.86
N ASN A 131 -7.48 -10.30 -14.97
CA ASN A 131 -8.86 -9.89 -14.73
C ASN A 131 -9.07 -9.45 -13.27
N LEU A 132 -8.53 -10.20 -12.29
CA LEU A 132 -8.63 -9.81 -10.89
C LEU A 132 -7.90 -8.50 -10.57
N LEU A 133 -6.76 -8.24 -11.22
CA LEU A 133 -6.06 -6.95 -11.13
C LEU A 133 -6.90 -5.83 -11.75
N SER A 134 -7.50 -6.07 -12.92
CA SER A 134 -8.39 -5.11 -13.59
C SER A 134 -9.62 -4.78 -12.76
N ASP A 135 -10.24 -5.77 -12.10
CA ASP A 135 -11.38 -5.57 -11.20
C ASP A 135 -11.02 -4.69 -9.99
N ALA A 136 -9.76 -4.76 -9.55
CA ALA A 136 -9.20 -3.87 -8.53
C ALA A 136 -8.73 -2.50 -9.07
N GLY A 137 -8.91 -2.23 -10.37
CA GLY A 137 -8.49 -0.99 -11.01
C GLY A 137 -6.98 -0.87 -11.25
N ILE A 138 -6.27 -2.00 -11.30
CA ILE A 138 -4.83 -2.05 -11.55
C ILE A 138 -4.57 -2.37 -13.02
N ASP A 139 -3.88 -1.45 -13.69
CA ASP A 139 -3.42 -1.66 -15.07
C ASP A 139 -2.41 -2.81 -15.13
N SER A 140 -2.62 -3.73 -16.06
CA SER A 140 -1.73 -4.88 -16.23
C SER A 140 -1.50 -5.28 -17.69
N SER A 141 -0.39 -5.97 -17.94
CA SER A 141 -0.09 -6.60 -19.25
C SER A 141 0.28 -8.05 -19.06
N VAL A 142 -0.26 -8.93 -19.90
CA VAL A 142 0.02 -10.37 -19.85
C VAL A 142 1.17 -10.74 -20.78
N THR A 143 2.11 -11.53 -20.29
CA THR A 143 3.13 -12.21 -21.08
C THR A 143 3.01 -13.71 -20.84
N GLU A 144 2.64 -14.44 -21.88
CA GLU A 144 2.55 -15.90 -21.80
C GLU A 144 3.94 -16.53 -21.65
N THR A 145 4.07 -17.46 -20.72
CA THR A 145 5.29 -18.23 -20.48
C THR A 145 4.96 -19.71 -20.38
N ALA A 146 5.93 -20.57 -20.74
CA ALA A 146 5.73 -22.01 -20.68
C ALA A 146 5.71 -22.50 -19.21
N GLY A 147 4.53 -22.92 -18.75
CA GLY A 147 4.32 -23.79 -17.59
C GLY A 147 4.69 -23.23 -16.21
N SER A 148 3.68 -23.06 -15.35
CA SER A 148 3.67 -23.47 -13.94
C SER A 148 2.27 -23.22 -13.35
N ASP A 149 1.93 -23.86 -12.24
CA ASP A 149 0.73 -23.54 -11.41
C ASP A 149 0.94 -22.25 -10.59
N THR A 150 1.80 -21.35 -11.09
CA THR A 150 2.12 -20.07 -10.46
C THR A 150 2.15 -18.97 -11.50
N VAL A 151 1.64 -17.81 -11.12
CA VAL A 151 1.72 -16.58 -11.90
C VAL A 151 2.72 -15.65 -11.24
N GLU A 152 3.75 -15.26 -12.00
CA GLU A 152 4.72 -14.28 -11.55
C GLU A 152 4.22 -12.86 -11.86
N LEU A 153 4.53 -11.93 -10.96
CA LEU A 153 4.20 -10.52 -11.12
C LEU A 153 5.49 -9.70 -11.14
N ALA A 154 5.54 -8.70 -12.01
CA ALA A 154 6.64 -7.75 -12.09
C ALA A 154 6.12 -6.33 -12.34
N TRP A 155 6.90 -5.31 -11.97
CA TRP A 155 6.55 -3.92 -12.26
C TRP A 155 6.83 -3.59 -13.73
N ILE A 156 5.93 -2.85 -14.36
CA ILE A 156 6.18 -2.23 -15.66
C ILE A 156 6.80 -0.85 -15.40
N THR A 157 8.13 -0.78 -15.46
CA THR A 157 8.86 0.49 -15.40
C THR A 157 9.16 0.96 -16.81
N MET A 158 8.74 2.18 -17.16
CA MET A 158 9.09 2.85 -18.42
C MET A 158 10.53 3.35 -18.42
#